data_AF-A0A1M2YI89-F1
#
_entry.id   AF-A0A1M2YI89-F1
#
_cell.length_a   1.000
_cell.length_b   1.000
_cell.length_c   1.000
_cell.angle_alpha   90.00
_cell.angle_beta   90.00
_cell.angle_gamma   90.00
#
_symmetry.space_group_name_H-M   'P 1'
#
loop_
_entity.id
_entity.type
_entity.pdbx_description
1 polymer ?
#
loop_
_entity_poly.entity_id
_entity_poly.type
_entity_poly.pdbx_seq_one_letter_code
_entity_poly.pdbx_strand_id
1 'polypeptide(L)'
;MYLSSKAGVAAIVLLLAMFYVGMASAQVSGQSGSISSTPLSLTNLYVSPTPVVAGDTVNVTFQLFNSYSQPLQDVNIQLVSQDQIINVSPAYSSIESSIGTGLVGAIGFDEFSYTLHIPSTLQQGDYPIYIIATYRTSVTSATGQSVSTPMESEIPIYLYVYGKPAVKATAVPTTQISPGEPFSLGISVLDTGTGPMTNATLTLRNSSSFSIIGTPTFNLGALNEDSAVQVSEPMIASQNITQGTHYLNGTVTYENGLGKMLTSNVSMPVSVVINSPKIIVSLAGSEPSSLYAGANQSVELLVQNIGTGTARNISAEFTNGPSISVSSSVNRFFINSLPGGGSATEQIYVNTYGQNITNTSIGAHLSYENANYNKTYTSNQQLKLNVEGSALYSVVGSKASLSIGSTYVPVTFQIKNTGNEPANSVLLTMESVYPVSMVSSTYYINGIAPNQTVNATFYVSVDSSGQAGDYPITLYEQWKQPNSPQSLEFSGSTQYFVAVGTTTSNAYGYVEDAIGIIVLLLIIAFIVRRARKNRSKSKDEKPKRKA
;
A
#
# COMPACT_ATOMS: atom_id res chain seq x y z
N MET A 1 8.29 -45.19 -45.72
CA MET A 1 8.94 -44.69 -46.95
C MET A 1 9.57 -43.36 -46.55
N TYR A 2 10.84 -43.22 -46.17
CA TYR A 2 12.07 -43.91 -46.55
C TYR A 2 12.73 -44.68 -45.39
N LEU A 3 13.43 -45.75 -45.78
CA LEU A 3 14.16 -46.73 -44.99
C LEU A 3 15.69 -46.49 -45.09
N SER A 4 16.41 -46.89 -44.04
CA SER A 4 17.65 -47.71 -44.04
C SER A 4 18.96 -47.20 -44.68
N SER A 5 20.04 -47.12 -43.87
CA SER A 5 21.13 -48.14 -43.81
C SER A 5 22.23 -47.68 -42.83
N LYS A 6 22.43 -48.38 -41.71
CA LYS A 6 23.40 -49.47 -41.41
C LYS A 6 24.88 -49.05 -41.25
N ALA A 7 25.31 -49.13 -39.99
CA ALA A 7 26.49 -49.84 -39.45
C ALA A 7 27.92 -49.45 -39.88
N GLY A 8 28.77 -49.13 -38.88
CA GLY A 8 30.23 -49.06 -39.08
C GLY A 8 31.08 -48.51 -37.91
N VAL A 9 31.13 -49.20 -36.77
CA VAL A 9 32.32 -49.41 -35.90
C VAL A 9 32.96 -48.24 -35.10
N ALA A 10 32.71 -48.32 -33.77
CA ALA A 10 33.60 -48.18 -32.59
C ALA A 10 34.50 -46.93 -32.36
N ALA A 11 34.26 -46.22 -31.24
CA ALA A 11 35.07 -46.31 -30.00
C ALA A 11 34.75 -45.16 -29.00
N ILE A 12 34.36 -45.53 -27.76
CA ILE A 12 34.84 -45.03 -26.43
C ILE A 12 34.71 -43.49 -26.21
N VAL A 13 33.87 -42.95 -25.30
CA VAL A 13 33.92 -43.04 -23.82
C VAL A 13 32.52 -42.79 -23.24
N LEU A 14 32.05 -43.72 -22.41
CA LEU A 14 30.86 -43.61 -21.57
C LEU A 14 31.34 -43.27 -20.15
N LEU A 15 31.02 -42.08 -19.64
CA LEU A 15 31.40 -41.63 -18.29
C LEU A 15 30.34 -42.14 -17.30
N LEU A 16 30.56 -43.36 -16.81
CA LEU A 16 29.67 -44.07 -15.89
C LEU A 16 30.40 -44.21 -14.55
N ALA A 17 29.85 -43.58 -13.52
CA ALA A 17 30.29 -43.69 -12.14
C ALA A 17 30.08 -45.12 -11.65
N MET A 18 31.17 -45.87 -11.49
CA MET A 18 31.23 -47.03 -10.61
C MET A 18 32.12 -46.65 -9.43
N PHE A 19 31.51 -46.55 -8.24
CA PHE A 19 32.24 -46.60 -6.98
C PHE A 19 32.84 -48.01 -6.87
N TYR A 20 34.15 -48.11 -7.11
CA TYR A 20 34.93 -49.31 -6.82
C TYR A 20 35.18 -49.37 -5.31
N VAL A 21 34.64 -50.41 -4.67
CA VAL A 21 35.20 -50.95 -3.42
C VAL A 21 36.48 -51.67 -3.83
N GLY A 22 37.61 -50.99 -3.68
CA GLY A 22 38.94 -51.55 -3.87
C GLY A 22 39.68 -51.57 -2.55
N MET A 23 39.65 -52.70 -1.85
CA MET A 23 40.74 -53.06 -0.95
C MET A 23 41.99 -53.22 -1.81
N ALA A 24 42.80 -52.18 -1.89
CA ALA A 24 44.16 -52.28 -2.37
C ALA A 24 45.04 -52.69 -1.19
N SER A 25 45.35 -53.99 -1.12
CA SER A 25 46.59 -54.44 -0.51
C SER A 25 47.74 -53.80 -1.29
N ALA A 26 48.45 -52.86 -0.65
CA ALA A 26 49.66 -52.30 -1.21
C ALA A 26 50.75 -53.39 -1.24
N GLN A 27 50.90 -54.09 -2.39
CA GLN A 27 52.16 -54.72 -2.74
C GLN A 27 53.10 -53.64 -3.28
N VAL A 28 54.14 -53.33 -2.51
CA VAL A 28 55.27 -52.53 -3.00
C VAL A 28 56.17 -53.45 -3.83
N SER A 29 56.32 -53.13 -5.11
CA SER A 29 57.39 -53.66 -5.98
C SER A 29 58.23 -52.47 -6.45
N GLY A 30 59.56 -52.58 -6.32
CA GLY A 30 60.48 -51.59 -6.87
C GLY A 30 61.85 -51.49 -6.20
N GLN A 31 62.82 -52.27 -6.72
CA GLN A 31 64.12 -51.78 -7.18
C GLN A 31 65.00 -50.91 -6.25
N SER A 32 66.08 -51.54 -5.76
CA SER A 32 67.37 -51.01 -5.26
C SER A 32 67.53 -49.49 -5.11
N GLY A 33 67.36 -49.03 -3.87
CA GLY A 33 67.87 -47.79 -3.29
C GLY A 33 67.89 -47.96 -1.78
N SER A 34 68.99 -47.56 -1.12
CA SER A 34 69.31 -47.73 0.30
C SER A 34 68.11 -47.87 1.27
N ILE A 35 68.01 -49.06 1.86
CA ILE A 35 66.97 -49.52 2.79
C ILE A 35 67.04 -48.73 4.10
N SER A 36 66.05 -47.86 4.37
CA SER A 36 65.65 -47.51 5.74
C SER A 36 64.42 -48.35 6.09
N SER A 37 64.64 -49.64 6.41
CA SER A 37 63.58 -50.52 6.89
C SER A 37 63.16 -50.08 8.28
N THR A 38 61.93 -49.60 8.46
CA THR A 38 61.32 -49.42 9.78
C THR A 38 61.25 -50.80 10.46
N PRO A 39 61.98 -51.04 11.55
CA PRO A 39 62.15 -52.40 12.08
C PRO A 39 60.96 -52.92 12.89
N LEU A 40 60.10 -52.01 13.33
CA LEU A 40 58.82 -52.31 13.98
C LEU A 40 57.70 -52.05 12.97
N SER A 41 56.78 -52.99 12.83
CA SER A 41 55.58 -52.83 12.02
C SER A 41 54.31 -53.05 12.84
N LEU A 42 53.22 -52.43 12.41
CA LEU A 42 51.91 -52.57 13.03
C LEU A 42 51.22 -53.88 12.59
N THR A 43 50.59 -54.58 13.52
CA THR A 43 49.74 -55.75 13.24
C THR A 43 48.46 -55.68 14.06
N ASN A 44 47.38 -56.30 13.58
CA ASN A 44 46.09 -56.36 14.30
C ASN A 44 45.56 -54.99 14.75
N LEU A 45 45.69 -53.97 13.90
CA LEU A 45 45.08 -52.66 14.15
C LEU A 45 43.55 -52.77 14.12
N TYR A 46 42.92 -52.43 15.22
CA TYR A 46 41.49 -52.32 15.36
C TYR A 46 41.12 -50.92 15.86
N VAL A 47 40.07 -50.34 15.27
CA VAL A 47 39.57 -49.01 15.59
C VAL A 47 38.08 -49.17 15.88
N SER A 48 37.58 -48.58 16.97
CA SER A 48 36.18 -48.67 17.34
C SER A 48 35.69 -47.39 18.03
N PRO A 49 34.57 -46.78 17.58
CA PRO A 49 33.68 -47.25 16.52
C PRO A 49 34.26 -47.06 15.10
N THR A 50 33.83 -47.92 14.16
CA THR A 50 34.05 -47.75 12.72
C THR A 50 32.69 -47.60 12.03
N PRO A 51 32.45 -46.53 11.27
CA PRO A 51 33.36 -45.42 10.96
C PRO A 51 33.57 -44.43 12.13
N VAL A 52 34.69 -43.72 12.13
CA VAL A 52 35.00 -42.67 13.11
C VAL A 52 34.28 -41.38 12.73
N VAL A 53 33.58 -40.74 13.67
CA VAL A 53 32.87 -39.47 13.42
C VAL A 53 33.40 -38.36 14.33
N ALA A 54 33.46 -37.13 13.83
CA ALA A 54 33.86 -35.95 14.59
C ALA A 54 33.06 -35.83 15.90
N GLY A 55 33.73 -35.60 17.03
CA GLY A 55 33.11 -35.55 18.36
C GLY A 55 32.99 -36.90 19.08
N ASP A 56 33.35 -38.01 18.44
CA ASP A 56 33.28 -39.33 19.06
C ASP A 56 34.54 -39.61 19.90
N THR A 57 34.42 -40.59 20.80
CA THR A 57 35.56 -41.19 21.51
C THR A 57 35.87 -42.53 20.86
N VAL A 58 37.10 -42.70 20.40
CA VAL A 58 37.55 -43.83 19.59
C VAL A 58 38.59 -44.62 20.36
N ASN A 59 38.41 -45.92 20.46
CA ASN A 59 39.44 -46.83 20.94
C ASN A 59 40.25 -47.36 19.76
N VAL A 60 41.56 -47.22 19.85
CA VAL A 60 42.53 -47.74 18.89
C VAL A 60 43.35 -48.78 19.60
N THR A 61 43.33 -50.00 19.07
CA THR A 61 44.04 -51.13 19.64
C THR A 61 44.91 -51.79 18.57
N PHE A 62 46.12 -52.21 18.94
CA PHE A 62 47.07 -52.81 18.00
C PHE A 62 48.15 -53.65 18.68
N GLN A 63 48.86 -54.44 17.88
CA GLN A 63 50.06 -55.17 18.27
C GLN A 63 51.26 -54.69 17.43
N LEU A 64 52.46 -54.84 17.98
CA LEU A 64 53.70 -54.53 17.25
C LEU A 64 54.38 -55.83 16.82
N PHE A 65 55.00 -55.82 15.64
CA PHE A 65 55.84 -56.90 15.16
C PHE A 65 57.29 -56.42 15.05
N ASN A 66 58.18 -57.08 15.79
CA ASN A 66 59.62 -56.83 15.73
C ASN A 66 60.24 -57.69 14.63
N SER A 67 60.68 -57.03 13.55
CA SER A 67 61.35 -57.68 12.42
C SER A 67 62.86 -57.84 12.59
N TYR A 68 63.45 -57.33 13.68
CA TYR A 68 64.86 -57.59 13.98
C TYR A 68 65.09 -59.06 14.32
N SER A 69 66.31 -59.52 14.02
CA SER A 69 66.83 -60.81 14.51
C SER A 69 67.25 -60.78 15.98
N GLN A 70 67.23 -59.60 16.61
CA GLN A 70 67.63 -59.36 18.00
C GLN A 70 66.44 -58.78 18.80
N PRO A 71 66.37 -59.04 20.11
CA PRO A 71 65.36 -58.45 20.97
C PRO A 71 65.57 -56.94 21.15
N LEU A 72 64.48 -56.20 21.30
CA LEU A 72 64.48 -54.78 21.63
C LEU A 72 64.39 -54.58 23.14
N GLN A 73 65.15 -53.65 23.69
CA GLN A 73 65.15 -53.29 25.11
C GLN A 73 64.63 -51.85 25.30
N ASP A 74 64.16 -51.52 26.51
CA ASP A 74 63.69 -50.18 26.88
C ASP A 74 62.66 -49.59 25.91
N VAL A 75 61.70 -50.41 25.48
CA VAL A 75 60.70 -50.01 24.48
C VAL A 75 59.66 -49.10 25.11
N ASN A 76 59.59 -47.86 24.61
CA ASN A 76 58.57 -46.89 24.99
C ASN A 76 57.75 -46.52 23.76
N ILE A 77 56.43 -46.46 23.93
CA ILE A 77 55.49 -46.14 22.86
C ILE A 77 54.74 -44.87 23.23
N GLN A 78 54.70 -43.93 22.30
CA GLN A 78 53.92 -42.71 22.37
C GLN A 78 53.04 -42.61 21.11
N LEU A 79 51.77 -42.24 21.26
CA LEU A 79 50.94 -41.84 20.13
C LEU A 79 50.91 -40.31 20.05
N VAL A 80 51.21 -39.77 18.88
CA VAL A 80 51.23 -38.34 18.61
C VAL A 80 50.37 -38.04 17.39
N SER A 81 49.43 -37.11 17.55
CA SER A 81 48.72 -36.49 16.42
C SER A 81 49.49 -35.23 16.00
N GLN A 82 49.83 -35.10 14.71
CA GLN A 82 50.57 -33.94 14.19
C GLN A 82 49.82 -32.61 14.40
N ASP A 83 48.49 -32.64 14.44
CA ASP A 83 47.66 -31.44 14.58
C ASP A 83 47.40 -31.05 16.06
N GLN A 84 47.84 -31.85 17.04
CA GLN A 84 47.61 -31.66 18.49
C GLN A 84 46.13 -31.53 18.95
N ILE A 85 45.15 -31.64 18.05
CA ILE A 85 43.73 -31.45 18.37
C ILE A 85 43.10 -32.74 18.93
N ILE A 86 43.66 -33.90 18.61
CA ILE A 86 43.16 -35.21 19.07
C ILE A 86 43.83 -35.56 20.39
N ASN A 87 43.06 -35.53 21.49
CA ASN A 87 43.57 -35.91 22.80
C ASN A 87 43.71 -37.43 22.88
N VAL A 88 44.92 -37.89 23.18
CA VAL A 88 45.27 -39.31 23.30
C VAL A 88 45.46 -39.67 24.77
N SER A 89 44.86 -40.78 25.20
CA SER A 89 45.04 -41.35 26.53
C SER A 89 45.26 -42.87 26.47
N PRO A 90 46.28 -43.43 27.13
CA PRO A 90 47.36 -42.73 27.83
C PRO A 90 48.30 -42.02 26.85
N ALA A 91 48.99 -40.97 27.30
CA ALA A 91 49.98 -40.28 26.46
C ALA A 91 51.22 -41.15 26.19
N TYR A 92 51.56 -42.06 27.11
CA TYR A 92 52.70 -42.97 27.02
C TYR A 92 52.33 -44.35 27.54
N SER A 93 52.89 -45.38 26.90
CA SER A 93 52.93 -46.75 27.42
C SER A 93 54.38 -47.24 27.43
N SER A 94 54.96 -47.45 28.60
CA SER A 94 56.30 -48.03 28.77
C SER A 94 56.23 -49.56 28.90
N ILE A 95 57.21 -50.26 28.32
CA ILE A 95 57.35 -51.72 28.41
C ILE A 95 58.66 -52.03 29.14
N GLU A 96 58.57 -52.42 30.40
CA GLU A 96 59.71 -52.51 31.33
C GLU A 96 60.60 -53.78 31.16
N SER A 97 60.45 -54.62 30.12
CA SER A 97 61.11 -55.96 30.15
C SER A 97 61.69 -56.56 28.86
N SER A 98 61.76 -55.82 27.75
CA SER A 98 62.24 -56.28 26.41
C SER A 98 61.21 -57.02 25.54
N ILE A 99 61.37 -56.84 24.23
CA ILE A 99 60.54 -57.41 23.17
C ILE A 99 61.39 -58.42 22.38
N GLY A 100 60.96 -59.68 22.30
CA GLY A 100 61.60 -60.71 21.46
C GLY A 100 61.44 -60.46 19.95
N THR A 101 61.93 -61.39 19.12
CA THR A 101 61.68 -61.36 17.67
C THR A 101 60.25 -61.84 17.37
N GLY A 102 59.53 -61.20 16.45
CA GLY A 102 58.17 -61.62 16.06
C GLY A 102 57.05 -60.73 16.62
N LEU A 103 55.84 -61.29 16.72
CA LEU A 103 54.63 -60.56 17.13
C LEU A 103 54.59 -60.38 18.65
N VAL A 104 54.36 -59.15 19.08
CA VAL A 104 54.48 -58.74 20.48
C VAL A 104 53.25 -57.95 20.90
N GLY A 105 52.52 -58.55 21.85
CA GLY A 105 51.76 -57.88 22.89
C GLY A 105 52.46 -58.14 24.23
N ALA A 106 52.27 -57.29 25.25
CA ALA A 106 53.03 -57.37 26.49
C ALA A 106 52.72 -58.64 27.32
N ILE A 107 53.58 -58.92 28.30
CA ILE A 107 53.45 -60.03 29.25
C ILE A 107 52.17 -59.83 30.08
N GLY A 108 51.12 -60.59 29.77
CA GLY A 108 49.80 -60.49 30.43
C GLY A 108 48.77 -59.57 29.75
N PHE A 109 49.09 -58.95 28.61
CA PHE A 109 48.15 -58.15 27.81
C PHE A 109 48.36 -58.41 26.31
N ASP A 110 47.34 -58.95 25.64
CA ASP A 110 47.40 -59.32 24.23
C ASP A 110 47.43 -58.10 23.26
N GLU A 111 47.28 -56.84 23.71
CA GLU A 111 47.11 -55.68 22.80
C GLU A 111 47.48 -54.32 23.46
N PHE A 112 48.05 -53.37 22.69
CA PHE A 112 48.14 -51.97 23.10
C PHE A 112 46.79 -51.29 22.89
N SER A 113 46.32 -50.50 23.85
CA SER A 113 45.02 -49.83 23.77
C SER A 113 45.12 -48.35 24.12
N TYR A 114 44.61 -47.51 23.22
CA TYR A 114 44.56 -46.07 23.36
C TYR A 114 43.14 -45.56 23.10
N THR A 115 42.72 -44.56 23.88
CA THR A 115 41.48 -43.82 23.66
C THR A 115 41.82 -42.45 23.07
N LEU A 116 41.19 -42.14 21.94
CA LEU A 116 41.28 -40.88 21.22
C LEU A 116 39.97 -40.11 21.38
N HIS A 117 40.04 -38.85 21.78
CA HIS A 117 38.89 -37.95 21.73
C HIS A 117 38.96 -37.11 20.46
N ILE A 118 38.05 -37.38 19.52
CA ILE A 118 37.98 -36.66 18.25
C ILE A 118 37.20 -35.35 18.49
N PRO A 119 37.76 -34.17 18.20
CA PRO A 119 37.04 -32.91 18.31
C PRO A 119 35.78 -32.89 17.44
N SER A 120 34.70 -32.29 17.93
CA SER A 120 33.46 -32.10 17.14
C SER A 120 33.61 -31.08 16.02
N THR A 121 34.64 -30.22 16.09
CA THR A 121 34.99 -29.21 15.09
C THR A 121 35.95 -29.75 14.02
N LEU A 122 36.34 -31.03 14.11
CA LEU A 122 37.29 -31.62 13.16
C LEU A 122 36.59 -31.84 11.81
N GLN A 123 37.21 -31.33 10.75
CA GLN A 123 36.71 -31.43 9.37
C GLN A 123 36.77 -32.86 8.86
N GLN A 124 35.92 -33.21 7.90
CA GLN A 124 35.97 -34.51 7.27
C GLN A 124 37.32 -34.73 6.55
N GLY A 125 37.99 -35.85 6.80
CA GLY A 125 39.24 -36.15 6.11
C GLY A 125 40.08 -37.25 6.77
N ASP A 126 41.23 -37.52 6.16
CA ASP A 126 42.24 -38.46 6.66
C ASP A 126 43.19 -37.77 7.63
N TYR A 127 43.25 -38.24 8.87
CA TYR A 127 44.13 -37.72 9.91
C TYR A 127 45.21 -38.74 10.26
N PRO A 128 46.50 -38.44 10.03
CA PRO A 128 47.58 -39.32 10.43
C PRO A 128 47.85 -39.21 11.93
N ILE A 129 47.90 -40.35 12.60
CA ILE A 129 48.36 -40.51 13.98
C ILE A 129 49.63 -41.34 13.94
N TYR A 130 50.70 -40.84 14.54
CA TYR A 130 51.99 -41.51 14.52
C TYR A 130 52.23 -42.24 15.83
N ILE A 131 52.59 -43.51 15.72
CA ILE A 131 53.16 -44.27 16.81
C ILE A 131 54.67 -44.02 16.77
N ILE A 132 55.18 -43.33 17.79
CA ILE A 132 56.61 -43.11 18.01
C ILE A 132 57.07 -44.17 19.02
N ALA A 133 57.88 -45.12 18.55
CA ALA A 133 58.47 -46.17 19.38
C ALA A 133 59.97 -45.95 19.53
N THR A 134 60.42 -45.66 20.74
CA THR A 134 61.86 -45.53 21.09
C THR A 134 62.33 -46.79 21.80
N TYR A 135 63.47 -47.34 21.41
CA TYR A 135 64.00 -48.59 21.97
C TYR A 135 65.53 -48.68 21.80
N ARG A 136 66.13 -49.69 22.41
CA ARG A 136 67.54 -50.06 22.21
C ARG A 136 67.64 -51.43 21.54
N THR A 137 68.51 -51.57 20.55
CA THR A 137 68.81 -52.85 19.91
C THR A 137 70.31 -53.09 19.84
N SER A 138 70.72 -54.35 19.78
CA SER A 138 72.13 -54.71 19.63
C SER A 138 72.50 -54.78 18.16
N VAL A 139 73.36 -53.89 17.71
CA VAL A 139 73.89 -53.90 16.34
C VAL A 139 75.30 -54.49 16.37
N THR A 140 75.50 -55.59 15.62
CA THR A 140 76.82 -56.18 15.46
C THR A 140 77.61 -55.39 14.43
N SER A 141 78.69 -54.75 14.86
CA SER A 141 79.61 -54.02 13.98
C SER A 141 80.32 -54.97 13.02
N ALA A 142 80.88 -54.45 11.91
CA ALA A 142 81.65 -55.24 10.93
C ALA A 142 82.85 -56.01 11.53
N THR A 143 83.26 -55.66 12.75
CA THR A 143 84.32 -56.29 13.56
C THR A 143 83.82 -57.37 14.54
N GLY A 144 82.51 -57.68 14.57
CA GLY A 144 81.93 -58.74 15.40
C GLY A 144 81.56 -58.34 16.84
N GLN A 145 81.69 -57.07 17.22
CA GLN A 145 81.23 -56.55 18.52
C GLN A 145 79.77 -56.06 18.46
N SER A 146 78.95 -56.51 19.40
CA SER A 146 77.56 -56.05 19.59
C SER A 146 77.55 -54.78 20.45
N VAL A 147 76.98 -53.69 19.90
CA VAL A 147 76.81 -52.41 20.61
C VAL A 147 75.32 -52.13 20.76
N SER A 148 74.88 -51.76 21.97
CA SER A 148 73.50 -51.32 22.22
C SER A 148 73.32 -49.90 21.71
N THR A 149 72.44 -49.71 20.73
CA THR A 149 72.19 -48.42 20.09
C THR A 149 70.73 -48.01 20.27
N PRO A 150 70.45 -46.76 20.69
CA PRO A 150 69.09 -46.23 20.70
C PRO A 150 68.58 -46.04 19.27
N MET A 151 67.33 -46.41 19.04
CA MET A 151 66.65 -46.29 17.76
C MET A 151 65.20 -45.83 17.96
N GLU A 152 64.63 -45.29 16.90
CA GLU A 152 63.26 -44.79 16.86
C GLU A 152 62.56 -45.32 15.60
N SER A 153 61.31 -45.74 15.76
CA SER A 153 60.43 -46.08 14.66
C SER A 153 59.20 -45.19 14.71
N GLU A 154 58.87 -44.57 13.59
CA GLU A 154 57.65 -43.78 13.39
C GLU A 154 56.70 -44.55 12.47
N ILE A 155 55.52 -44.93 12.97
CA ILE A 155 54.55 -45.74 12.24
C ILE A 155 53.23 -44.97 12.11
N PRO A 156 52.80 -44.59 10.89
CA PRO A 156 51.56 -43.86 10.69
C PRO A 156 50.32 -44.78 10.74
N ILE A 157 49.28 -44.33 11.44
CA ILE A 157 47.91 -44.82 11.37
C ILE A 157 47.06 -43.72 10.72
N TYR A 158 46.39 -44.04 9.61
CA TYR A 158 45.45 -43.13 8.97
C TYR A 158 44.03 -43.37 9.50
N LEU A 159 43.45 -42.37 10.16
CA LEU A 159 42.05 -42.38 10.57
C LEU A 159 41.25 -41.46 9.67
N TYR A 160 40.34 -42.04 8.87
CA TYR A 160 39.35 -41.25 8.16
C TYR A 160 38.23 -40.85 9.14
N VAL A 161 38.13 -39.55 9.41
CA VAL A 161 37.10 -38.97 10.28
C VAL A 161 35.98 -38.42 9.41
N TYR A 162 34.76 -38.90 9.66
CA TYR A 162 33.54 -38.34 9.06
C TYR A 162 33.09 -37.10 9.82
N GLY A 163 32.79 -36.03 9.08
CA GLY A 163 32.24 -34.81 9.66
C GLY A 163 30.79 -34.94 10.11
N LYS A 164 30.34 -34.01 10.95
CA LYS A 164 28.93 -33.86 11.35
C LYS A 164 28.35 -32.61 10.67
N PRO A 165 27.42 -32.76 9.71
CA PRO A 165 26.76 -31.62 9.09
C PRO A 165 25.94 -30.81 10.11
N ALA A 166 25.83 -29.50 9.93
CA ALA A 166 25.05 -28.63 10.80
C ALA A 166 24.33 -27.56 10.00
N VAL A 167 23.00 -27.59 10.01
CA VAL A 167 22.19 -26.70 9.19
C VAL A 167 21.98 -25.35 9.85
N LYS A 168 22.25 -24.27 9.12
CA LYS A 168 21.80 -22.92 9.44
C LYS A 168 20.95 -22.36 8.31
N ALA A 169 19.81 -21.77 8.65
CA ALA A 169 18.94 -21.11 7.67
C ALA A 169 18.60 -19.68 8.11
N THR A 170 18.53 -18.77 7.14
CA THR A 170 18.10 -17.38 7.35
C THR A 170 17.09 -16.99 6.30
N ALA A 171 16.13 -16.13 6.65
CA ALA A 171 15.13 -15.65 5.72
C ALA A 171 15.06 -14.12 5.74
N VAL A 172 15.03 -13.51 4.56
CA VAL A 172 14.99 -12.06 4.37
C VAL A 172 13.91 -11.72 3.34
N PRO A 173 12.94 -10.86 3.67
CA PRO A 173 11.95 -10.43 2.70
C PRO A 173 12.60 -9.55 1.63
N THR A 174 12.29 -9.82 0.38
CA THR A 174 12.81 -9.06 -0.77
C THR A 174 12.02 -7.77 -1.02
N THR A 175 10.77 -7.74 -0.56
CA THR A 175 9.86 -6.59 -0.63
C THR A 175 9.29 -6.29 0.76
N GLN A 176 8.74 -5.08 0.93
CA GLN A 176 8.07 -4.75 2.19
C GLN A 176 6.86 -5.68 2.42
N ILE A 177 6.83 -6.30 3.60
CA ILE A 177 5.71 -7.14 4.02
C ILE A 177 4.51 -6.25 4.35
N SER A 178 3.42 -6.42 3.59
CA SER A 178 2.14 -5.77 3.85
C SER A 178 1.10 -6.81 4.29
N PRO A 179 0.33 -6.53 5.37
CA PRO A 179 -0.72 -7.45 5.83
C PRO A 179 -1.71 -7.83 4.73
N GLY A 180 -1.95 -9.14 4.56
CA GLY A 180 -2.87 -9.71 3.57
C GLY A 180 -2.38 -9.69 2.12
N GLU A 181 -1.22 -9.10 1.84
CA GLU A 181 -0.65 -9.01 0.49
C GLU A 181 0.42 -10.10 0.28
N PRO A 182 0.62 -10.54 -0.97
CA PRO A 182 1.73 -11.41 -1.31
C PRO A 182 3.06 -10.66 -1.24
N PHE A 183 4.11 -11.36 -0.80
CA PHE A 183 5.49 -10.89 -0.80
C PHE A 183 6.42 -12.05 -1.18
N SER A 184 7.67 -11.76 -1.54
CA SER A 184 8.66 -12.81 -1.82
C SER A 184 9.74 -12.85 -0.73
N LEU A 185 9.99 -14.05 -0.21
CA LEU A 185 10.95 -14.32 0.84
C LEU A 185 12.18 -15.02 0.27
N GLY A 186 13.35 -14.38 0.39
CA GLY A 186 14.62 -15.01 0.09
C GLY A 186 15.09 -15.83 1.29
N ILE A 187 15.43 -17.10 1.08
CA ILE A 187 15.85 -18.05 2.10
C ILE A 187 17.22 -18.57 1.74
N SER A 188 18.16 -18.42 2.67
CA SER A 188 19.52 -18.94 2.58
C SER A 188 19.64 -20.15 3.48
N VAL A 189 20.08 -21.28 2.93
CA VAL A 189 20.43 -22.49 3.71
C VAL A 189 21.91 -22.76 3.55
N LEU A 190 22.61 -22.97 4.67
CA LEU A 190 24.05 -23.13 4.76
C LEU A 190 24.39 -24.35 5.61
N ASP A 191 25.40 -25.11 5.20
CA ASP A 191 26.08 -26.05 6.08
C ASP A 191 27.18 -25.35 6.87
N THR A 192 27.02 -25.28 8.18
CA THR A 192 28.03 -24.79 9.14
C THR A 192 28.71 -25.93 9.90
N GLY A 193 28.44 -27.18 9.50
CA GLY A 193 29.03 -28.38 10.08
C GLY A 193 30.41 -28.68 9.53
N THR A 194 30.88 -29.87 9.85
CA THR A 194 32.24 -30.33 9.48
C THR A 194 32.26 -31.43 8.42
N GLY A 195 31.10 -31.72 7.83
CA GLY A 195 30.96 -32.73 6.80
C GLY A 195 29.80 -32.39 5.87
N PRO A 196 29.80 -32.90 4.64
CA PRO A 196 28.90 -32.47 3.59
C PRO A 196 27.46 -32.97 3.80
N MET A 197 26.50 -32.19 3.30
CA MET A 197 25.13 -32.64 3.08
C MET A 197 24.90 -32.93 1.61
N THR A 198 24.42 -34.13 1.29
CA THR A 198 23.97 -34.48 -0.05
C THR A 198 22.46 -34.69 -0.09
N ASN A 199 21.87 -34.58 -1.28
CA ASN A 199 20.43 -34.75 -1.49
C ASN A 199 19.56 -33.90 -0.55
N ALA A 200 20.03 -32.70 -0.22
CA ALA A 200 19.39 -31.84 0.76
C ALA A 200 18.09 -31.26 0.21
N THR A 201 17.05 -31.29 1.03
CA THR A 201 15.73 -30.73 0.72
C THR A 201 15.25 -29.89 1.89
N LEU A 202 14.73 -28.69 1.60
CA LEU A 202 14.09 -27.82 2.58
C LEU A 202 12.58 -27.92 2.41
N THR A 203 11.85 -28.27 3.46
CA THR A 203 10.38 -28.21 3.50
C THR A 203 9.93 -27.15 4.50
N LEU A 204 9.27 -26.10 4.01
CA LEU A 204 8.70 -25.03 4.80
C LEU A 204 7.35 -25.42 5.39
N ARG A 205 6.98 -24.79 6.52
CA ARG A 205 5.69 -24.99 7.18
C ARG A 205 4.96 -23.66 7.29
N ASN A 206 3.66 -23.69 6.99
CA ASN A 206 2.78 -22.55 7.25
C ASN A 206 2.81 -22.18 8.74
N SER A 207 2.63 -20.89 9.02
CA SER A 207 2.55 -20.34 10.37
C SER A 207 1.31 -19.45 10.50
N SER A 208 1.04 -18.95 11.71
CA SER A 208 -0.01 -17.94 11.93
C SER A 208 0.25 -16.62 11.19
N SER A 209 1.52 -16.35 10.86
CA SER A 209 1.97 -15.08 10.27
C SER A 209 2.18 -15.17 8.77
N PHE A 210 2.52 -16.35 8.24
CA PHE A 210 2.87 -16.55 6.83
C PHE A 210 2.25 -17.82 6.26
N SER A 211 1.63 -17.70 5.10
CA SER A 211 1.14 -18.80 4.27
C SER A 211 1.97 -18.91 3.00
N ILE A 212 2.40 -20.12 2.66
CA ILE A 212 3.21 -20.43 1.48
C ILE A 212 2.32 -20.46 0.23
N ILE A 213 2.78 -19.90 -0.90
CA ILE A 213 2.08 -19.98 -2.18
C ILE A 213 2.81 -20.97 -3.10
N GLY A 214 2.26 -22.18 -3.23
CA GLY A 214 2.82 -23.19 -4.13
C GLY A 214 3.42 -24.37 -3.37
N THR A 215 4.57 -24.85 -3.83
CA THR A 215 5.22 -26.05 -3.27
C THR A 215 6.13 -25.68 -2.10
N PRO A 216 5.89 -26.21 -0.90
CA PRO A 216 6.69 -25.86 0.28
C PRO A 216 8.07 -26.53 0.31
N THR A 217 8.38 -27.40 -0.67
CA THR A 217 9.60 -28.22 -0.68
C THR A 217 10.54 -27.81 -1.81
N PHE A 218 11.79 -27.53 -1.46
CA PHE A 218 12.85 -27.09 -2.37
C PHE A 218 13.99 -28.09 -2.34
N ASN A 219 14.48 -28.44 -3.53
CA ASN A 219 15.71 -29.23 -3.66
C ASN A 219 16.91 -28.29 -3.60
N LEU A 220 17.78 -28.50 -2.60
CA LEU A 220 19.00 -27.73 -2.39
C LEU A 220 20.22 -28.41 -3.02
N GLY A 221 20.12 -29.68 -3.40
CA GLY A 221 21.22 -30.47 -3.96
C GLY A 221 22.26 -30.82 -2.91
N ALA A 222 23.54 -30.73 -3.28
CA ALA A 222 24.66 -30.90 -2.36
C ALA A 222 25.05 -29.54 -1.77
N LEU A 223 25.18 -29.49 -0.45
CA LEU A 223 25.71 -28.35 0.29
C LEU A 223 27.08 -28.75 0.82
N ASN A 224 28.10 -28.06 0.33
CA ASN A 224 29.45 -28.15 0.87
C ASN A 224 29.59 -27.17 2.03
N GLU A 225 30.62 -27.37 2.84
CA GLU A 225 30.99 -26.49 3.95
C GLU A 225 31.02 -25.02 3.50
N ASP A 226 30.38 -24.16 4.29
CA ASP A 226 30.29 -22.71 4.08
C ASP A 226 29.67 -22.26 2.75
N SER A 227 29.06 -23.17 1.98
CA SER A 227 28.34 -22.85 0.74
C SER A 227 26.84 -22.67 1.00
N ALA A 228 26.33 -21.46 0.76
CA ALA A 228 24.92 -21.15 0.92
C ALA A 228 24.14 -21.37 -0.38
N VAL A 229 23.03 -22.09 -0.30
CA VAL A 229 22.03 -22.17 -1.38
C VAL A 229 20.90 -21.20 -1.07
N GLN A 230 20.57 -20.35 -2.04
CA GLN A 230 19.46 -19.39 -1.95
C GLN A 230 18.24 -19.94 -2.69
N VAL A 231 17.07 -19.86 -2.06
CA VAL A 231 15.78 -20.10 -2.68
C VAL A 231 14.87 -18.91 -2.44
N SER A 232 13.93 -18.64 -3.34
CA SER A 232 12.98 -17.53 -3.21
C SER A 232 11.56 -18.09 -3.28
N GLU A 233 10.75 -17.81 -2.27
CA GLU A 233 9.39 -18.34 -2.18
C GLU A 233 8.35 -17.22 -2.07
N PRO A 234 7.33 -17.18 -2.94
CA PRO A 234 6.19 -16.29 -2.74
C PRO A 234 5.34 -16.75 -1.55
N MET A 235 4.96 -15.81 -0.70
CA MET A 235 4.17 -16.05 0.51
C MET A 235 3.11 -14.97 0.67
N ILE A 236 2.05 -15.27 1.41
CA ILE A 236 1.06 -14.29 1.86
C ILE A 236 1.28 -14.04 3.35
N ALA A 237 1.40 -12.76 3.73
CA ALA A 237 1.40 -12.38 5.13
C ALA A 237 -0.03 -12.38 5.68
N SER A 238 -0.21 -12.88 6.90
CA SER A 238 -1.50 -12.86 7.60
C SER A 238 -2.05 -11.44 7.67
N GLN A 239 -3.36 -11.29 7.48
CA GLN A 239 -4.03 -9.98 7.62
C GLN A 239 -3.86 -9.40 9.03
N ASN A 240 -3.71 -10.27 10.04
CA ASN A 240 -3.55 -9.88 11.44
C ASN A 240 -2.08 -9.81 11.88
N ILE A 241 -1.14 -9.85 10.93
CA ILE A 241 0.28 -9.77 11.27
C ILE A 241 0.56 -8.43 11.97
N THR A 242 1.42 -8.47 12.98
CA THR A 242 1.83 -7.31 13.77
C THR A 242 3.26 -6.92 13.43
N GLN A 243 3.64 -5.68 13.73
CA GLN A 243 5.03 -5.24 13.63
C GLN A 243 5.91 -6.04 14.61
N GLY A 244 7.08 -6.49 14.15
CA GLY A 244 8.04 -7.24 14.97
C GLY A 244 8.66 -8.41 14.22
N THR A 245 9.38 -9.25 14.95
CA THR A 245 9.98 -10.48 14.41
C THR A 245 9.00 -11.64 14.50
N HIS A 246 8.71 -12.25 13.35
CA HIS A 246 7.92 -13.47 13.23
C HIS A 246 8.82 -14.62 12.78
N TYR A 247 8.45 -15.86 13.07
CA TYR A 247 9.28 -17.02 12.73
C TYR A 247 8.63 -17.87 11.64
N LEU A 248 9.40 -18.18 10.61
CA LEU A 248 9.07 -19.20 9.63
C LEU A 248 9.83 -20.48 9.97
N ASN A 249 9.09 -21.56 10.19
CA ASN A 249 9.68 -22.85 10.53
C ASN A 249 9.79 -23.73 9.28
N GLY A 250 10.85 -24.51 9.22
CA GLY A 250 11.08 -25.49 8.17
C GLY A 250 11.86 -26.69 8.69
N THR A 251 11.98 -27.68 7.82
CA THR A 251 12.69 -28.91 8.09
C THR A 251 13.62 -29.19 6.91
N VAL A 252 14.91 -29.34 7.20
CA VAL A 252 15.92 -29.71 6.20
C VAL A 252 16.20 -31.20 6.36
N THR A 253 15.99 -31.96 5.29
CA THR A 253 16.28 -33.39 5.21
C THR A 253 17.44 -33.60 4.27
N TYR A 254 18.47 -34.33 4.70
CA TYR A 254 19.70 -34.51 3.95
C TYR A 254 20.32 -35.88 4.25
N GLU A 255 21.19 -36.32 3.35
CA GLU A 255 22.05 -37.49 3.52
C GLU A 255 23.43 -37.02 4.00
N ASN A 256 23.95 -37.63 5.06
CA ASN A 256 25.28 -37.29 5.57
C ASN A 256 26.38 -38.12 4.86
N GLY A 257 27.65 -37.87 5.19
CA GLY A 257 28.79 -38.62 4.63
C GLY A 257 28.76 -40.14 4.87
N LEU A 258 27.90 -40.65 5.75
CA LEU A 258 27.69 -42.07 6.02
C LEU A 258 26.54 -42.69 5.20
N GLY A 259 25.89 -41.92 4.32
CA GLY A 259 24.72 -42.36 3.57
C GLY A 259 23.43 -42.44 4.41
N LYS A 260 23.43 -41.88 5.62
CA LYS A 260 22.26 -41.88 6.51
C LYS A 260 21.43 -40.63 6.28
N MET A 261 20.13 -40.83 6.05
CA MET A 261 19.14 -39.75 6.01
C MET A 261 18.94 -39.17 7.42
N LEU A 262 19.15 -37.86 7.54
CA LEU A 262 18.98 -37.07 8.76
C LEU A 262 18.02 -35.91 8.50
N THR A 263 17.50 -35.37 9.60
CA THR A 263 16.54 -34.27 9.57
C THR A 263 16.93 -33.24 10.63
N SER A 264 16.92 -31.96 10.24
CA SER A 264 17.17 -30.81 11.12
C SER A 264 16.05 -29.80 11.00
N ASN A 265 15.51 -29.37 12.14
CA ASN A 265 14.50 -28.32 12.17
C ASN A 265 15.18 -26.95 12.17
N VAL A 266 14.68 -26.05 11.34
CA VAL A 266 15.16 -24.67 11.25
C VAL A 266 14.04 -23.71 11.60
N SER A 267 14.38 -22.63 12.31
CA SER A 267 13.47 -21.53 12.62
C SER A 267 14.12 -20.23 12.16
N MET A 268 13.48 -19.58 11.20
CA MET A 268 14.03 -18.41 10.51
C MET A 268 13.29 -17.15 10.99
N PRO A 269 13.97 -16.20 11.64
CA PRO A 269 13.35 -14.93 12.00
C PRO A 269 13.12 -14.07 10.75
N VAL A 270 11.92 -13.52 10.61
CA VAL A 270 11.48 -12.62 9.55
C VAL A 270 10.99 -11.33 10.21
N SER A 271 11.69 -10.22 9.95
CA SER A 271 11.31 -8.92 10.49
C SER A 271 10.19 -8.28 9.66
N VAL A 272 9.09 -7.92 10.32
CA VAL A 272 7.92 -7.30 9.72
C VAL A 272 7.80 -5.87 10.21
N VAL A 273 7.79 -4.92 9.27
CA VAL A 273 7.61 -3.49 9.55
C VAL A 273 6.30 -3.02 8.93
N ILE A 274 5.33 -2.71 9.80
CA ILE A 274 4.03 -2.17 9.39
C ILE A 274 4.07 -0.66 9.56
N ASN A 275 4.17 0.05 8.44
CA ASN A 275 4.18 1.49 8.42
C ASN A 275 2.78 2.09 8.70
N SER A 276 2.74 3.34 9.16
CA SER A 276 1.47 4.05 9.39
C SER A 276 1.02 4.85 8.16
N PRO A 277 -0.24 4.74 7.73
CA PRO A 277 -0.80 5.62 6.70
C PRO A 277 -1.05 7.04 7.23
N LYS A 278 -1.11 8.01 6.32
CA LYS A 278 -1.56 9.38 6.63
C LYS A 278 -2.25 9.97 5.41
N ILE A 279 -3.58 10.06 5.47
CA ILE A 279 -4.40 10.61 4.38
C ILE A 279 -4.58 12.11 4.53
N ILE A 280 -4.42 12.83 3.42
CA ILE A 280 -4.80 14.23 3.28
C ILE A 280 -5.66 14.44 2.03
N VAL A 281 -6.42 15.52 2.00
CA VAL A 281 -7.08 16.01 0.78
C VAL A 281 -6.50 17.36 0.42
N SER A 282 -6.30 17.59 -0.87
CA SER A 282 -5.91 18.88 -1.41
C SER A 282 -6.77 19.23 -2.61
N LEU A 283 -6.77 20.50 -3.00
CA LEU A 283 -7.43 20.96 -4.21
C LEU A 283 -6.49 20.71 -5.40
N ALA A 284 -6.97 20.01 -6.42
CA ALA A 284 -6.26 19.85 -7.68
C ALA A 284 -6.61 20.99 -8.65
N GLY A 285 -7.88 21.43 -8.63
CA GLY A 285 -8.36 22.51 -9.49
C GLY A 285 -9.87 22.73 -9.34
N SER A 286 -10.42 23.57 -10.21
CA SER A 286 -11.86 23.75 -10.36
C SER A 286 -12.20 23.93 -11.83
N GLU A 287 -13.44 23.60 -12.18
CA GLU A 287 -14.02 23.95 -13.47
C GLU A 287 -15.27 24.81 -13.21
N PRO A 288 -15.24 26.10 -13.60
CA PRO A 288 -14.14 26.81 -14.27
C PRO A 288 -12.92 27.05 -13.34
N SER A 289 -11.79 27.48 -13.91
CA SER A 289 -10.50 27.64 -13.20
C SER A 289 -10.51 28.54 -11.96
N SER A 290 -11.53 29.38 -11.84
CA SER A 290 -11.82 30.20 -10.67
C SER A 290 -13.28 30.01 -10.30
N LEU A 291 -13.60 30.03 -9.00
CA LEU A 291 -14.99 29.95 -8.56
C LEU A 291 -15.68 31.32 -8.57
N TYR A 292 -16.95 31.35 -8.96
CA TYR A 292 -17.79 32.54 -8.99
C TYR A 292 -19.06 32.36 -8.15
N ALA A 293 -19.44 33.36 -7.36
CA ALA A 293 -20.72 33.36 -6.65
C ALA A 293 -21.91 33.29 -7.63
N GLY A 294 -22.94 32.53 -7.28
CA GLY A 294 -24.18 32.39 -8.07
C GLY A 294 -24.14 31.35 -9.19
N ALA A 295 -23.03 30.61 -9.35
CA ALA A 295 -22.91 29.55 -10.36
C ALA A 295 -22.66 28.17 -9.73
N ASN A 296 -23.23 27.14 -10.35
CA ASN A 296 -22.88 25.75 -10.08
C ASN A 296 -21.57 25.42 -10.77
N GLN A 297 -20.60 24.95 -10.00
CA GLN A 297 -19.23 24.75 -10.46
C GLN A 297 -18.71 23.44 -9.88
N SER A 298 -17.59 22.95 -10.40
CA SER A 298 -16.98 21.73 -9.88
C SER A 298 -15.58 22.00 -9.32
N VAL A 299 -15.23 21.24 -8.29
CA VAL A 299 -13.92 21.28 -7.66
C VAL A 299 -13.32 19.88 -7.73
N GLU A 300 -12.10 19.80 -8.26
CA GLU A 300 -11.30 18.59 -8.33
C GLU A 300 -10.45 18.48 -7.07
N LEU A 301 -10.49 17.30 -6.47
CA LEU A 301 -9.93 16.99 -5.17
C LEU A 301 -8.92 15.86 -5.32
N LEU A 302 -7.77 16.01 -4.70
CA LEU A 302 -6.73 14.99 -4.68
C LEU A 302 -6.60 14.42 -3.26
N VAL A 303 -7.03 13.18 -3.09
CA VAL A 303 -6.87 12.40 -1.86
C VAL A 303 -5.53 11.69 -1.93
N GLN A 304 -4.62 11.98 -1.00
CA GLN A 304 -3.25 11.47 -1.03
C GLN A 304 -2.90 10.74 0.26
N ASN A 305 -2.17 9.63 0.13
CA ASN A 305 -1.52 9.00 1.26
C ASN A 305 -0.06 9.48 1.37
N ILE A 306 0.15 10.50 2.19
CA ILE A 306 1.49 11.04 2.49
C ILE A 306 2.22 10.23 3.59
N GLY A 307 1.58 9.18 4.12
CA GLY A 307 2.20 8.23 5.01
C GLY A 307 2.98 7.15 4.26
N THR A 308 3.75 6.36 5.00
CA THR A 308 4.58 5.28 4.45
C THR A 308 3.87 3.92 4.47
N GLY A 309 2.68 3.83 5.10
CA GLY A 309 1.88 2.60 5.17
C GLY A 309 0.65 2.67 4.28
N THR A 310 0.14 1.51 3.85
CA THR A 310 -1.10 1.43 3.08
C THR A 310 -2.31 1.79 3.94
N ALA A 311 -3.16 2.67 3.41
CA ALA A 311 -4.48 2.96 3.96
C ALA A 311 -5.53 2.08 3.29
N ARG A 312 -6.49 1.57 4.07
CA ARG A 312 -7.64 0.76 3.62
C ARG A 312 -8.93 1.48 4.00
N ASN A 313 -10.03 1.13 3.32
CA ASN A 313 -11.39 1.60 3.65
C ASN A 313 -11.47 3.11 3.85
N ILE A 314 -10.87 3.87 2.93
CA ILE A 314 -10.82 5.33 3.04
C ILE A 314 -12.20 5.87 2.66
N SER A 315 -12.79 6.64 3.56
CA SER A 315 -14.01 7.42 3.37
C SER A 315 -13.66 8.89 3.44
N ALA A 316 -13.86 9.62 2.36
CA ALA A 316 -13.70 11.07 2.29
C ALA A 316 -15.07 11.72 2.14
N GLU A 317 -15.56 12.39 3.17
CA GLU A 317 -16.83 13.09 3.19
C GLU A 317 -16.64 14.60 3.19
N PHE A 318 -17.34 15.30 2.31
CA PHE A 318 -17.26 16.73 2.13
C PHE A 318 -18.51 17.41 2.66
N THR A 319 -18.31 18.47 3.43
CA THR A 319 -19.38 19.21 4.10
C THR A 319 -19.38 20.67 3.68
N ASN A 320 -20.56 21.29 3.79
CA ASN A 320 -20.76 22.71 3.54
C ASN A 320 -19.85 23.55 4.43
N GLY A 321 -19.54 24.74 3.95
CA GLY A 321 -18.83 25.74 4.75
C GLY A 321 -19.44 27.12 4.61
N PRO A 322 -18.75 28.15 5.11
CA PRO A 322 -19.25 29.51 5.04
C PRO A 322 -19.39 29.97 3.59
N SER A 323 -20.58 30.41 3.17
CA SER A 323 -20.79 30.95 1.81
C SER A 323 -20.55 29.96 0.66
N ILE A 324 -20.55 28.66 0.95
CA ILE A 324 -20.45 27.59 -0.06
C ILE A 324 -21.26 26.37 0.35
N SER A 325 -22.00 25.82 -0.60
CA SER A 325 -22.72 24.56 -0.46
C SER A 325 -22.13 23.50 -1.37
N VAL A 326 -21.98 22.28 -0.85
CA VAL A 326 -21.67 21.09 -1.64
C VAL A 326 -23.01 20.59 -2.19
N SER A 327 -23.26 20.83 -3.47
CA SER A 327 -24.54 20.54 -4.13
C SER A 327 -24.57 19.14 -4.77
N SER A 328 -23.50 18.36 -4.62
CA SER A 328 -23.41 17.00 -5.12
C SER A 328 -24.37 16.06 -4.37
N SER A 329 -25.11 15.22 -5.10
CA SER A 329 -25.86 14.10 -4.50
C SER A 329 -24.94 13.06 -3.85
N VAL A 330 -23.66 13.07 -4.23
CA VAL A 330 -22.59 12.27 -3.64
C VAL A 330 -21.56 13.20 -3.02
N ASN A 331 -21.60 13.34 -1.71
CA ASN A 331 -20.62 14.12 -0.93
C ASN A 331 -19.62 13.22 -0.19
N ARG A 332 -19.72 11.89 -0.34
CA ARG A 332 -18.82 10.92 0.29
C ARG A 332 -18.26 9.96 -0.76
N PHE A 333 -16.95 9.80 -0.76
CA PHE A 333 -16.20 8.95 -1.68
C PHE A 333 -15.52 7.83 -0.92
N PHE A 334 -15.52 6.63 -1.52
CA PHE A 334 -14.90 5.44 -0.94
C PHE A 334 -13.73 4.98 -1.80
N ILE A 335 -12.53 4.95 -1.21
CA ILE A 335 -11.33 4.43 -1.84
C ILE A 335 -10.93 3.16 -1.07
N ASN A 336 -10.97 2.02 -1.75
CA ASN A 336 -10.74 0.71 -1.13
C ASN A 336 -9.36 0.61 -0.46
N SER A 337 -8.32 1.04 -1.17
CA SER A 337 -6.96 1.03 -0.66
C SER A 337 -6.08 2.06 -1.37
N LEU A 338 -5.19 2.70 -0.62
CA LEU A 338 -4.21 3.65 -1.16
C LEU A 338 -2.83 3.35 -0.55
N PRO A 339 -1.85 2.86 -1.34
CA PRO A 339 -0.50 2.60 -0.84
C PRO A 339 0.18 3.91 -0.41
N GLY A 340 1.27 3.81 0.36
CA GLY A 340 2.08 4.98 0.70
C GLY A 340 2.59 5.69 -0.56
N GLY A 341 2.41 7.01 -0.63
CA GLY A 341 2.69 7.82 -1.82
C GLY A 341 1.62 7.76 -2.92
N GLY A 342 0.58 6.92 -2.78
CA GLY A 342 -0.52 6.84 -3.72
C GLY A 342 -1.48 8.03 -3.61
N SER A 343 -2.20 8.29 -4.70
CA SER A 343 -3.25 9.33 -4.78
C SER A 343 -4.47 8.88 -5.57
N ALA A 344 -5.62 9.45 -5.25
CA ALA A 344 -6.88 9.30 -5.98
C ALA A 344 -7.50 10.68 -6.22
N THR A 345 -8.08 10.87 -7.39
CA THR A 345 -8.74 12.12 -7.80
C THR A 345 -10.25 11.93 -7.72
N GLU A 346 -10.94 12.88 -7.10
CA GLU A 346 -12.39 12.93 -6.99
C GLU A 346 -12.91 14.31 -7.38
N GLN A 347 -14.19 14.42 -7.73
CA GLN A 347 -14.80 15.69 -8.12
C GLN A 347 -16.11 15.91 -7.37
N ILE A 348 -16.31 17.12 -6.86
CA ILE A 348 -17.57 17.54 -6.25
C ILE A 348 -18.15 18.75 -6.97
N TYR A 349 -19.47 18.89 -6.92
CA TYR A 349 -20.18 20.10 -7.34
C TYR A 349 -20.43 21.02 -6.16
N VAL A 350 -20.15 22.29 -6.35
CA VAL A 350 -20.30 23.34 -5.36
C VAL A 350 -21.06 24.52 -5.92
N ASN A 351 -21.78 25.22 -5.03
CA ASN A 351 -22.39 26.51 -5.30
C ASN A 351 -21.98 27.50 -4.22
N THR A 352 -21.29 28.55 -4.63
CA THR A 352 -20.86 29.67 -3.78
C THR A 352 -21.91 30.77 -3.78
N TYR A 353 -22.19 31.35 -2.61
CA TYR A 353 -23.22 32.35 -2.43
C TYR A 353 -22.82 33.44 -1.42
N GLY A 354 -23.43 34.62 -1.56
CA GLY A 354 -23.13 35.78 -0.72
C GLY A 354 -22.40 36.87 -1.51
N GLN A 355 -22.36 38.07 -0.91
CA GLN A 355 -21.82 39.27 -1.56
C GLN A 355 -20.38 39.52 -1.11
N ASN A 356 -19.51 39.96 -2.03
CA ASN A 356 -18.12 40.35 -1.74
C ASN A 356 -17.26 39.24 -1.12
N ILE A 357 -17.55 37.97 -1.43
CA ILE A 357 -16.73 36.85 -0.99
C ILE A 357 -15.48 36.75 -1.86
N THR A 358 -14.31 36.65 -1.24
CA THR A 358 -13.02 36.45 -1.94
C THR A 358 -12.42 35.08 -1.63
N ASN A 359 -12.86 34.46 -0.54
CA ASN A 359 -12.42 33.17 -0.08
C ASN A 359 -13.52 32.48 0.72
N THR A 360 -13.55 31.17 0.60
CA THR A 360 -14.45 30.27 1.32
C THR A 360 -13.68 28.98 1.66
N SER A 361 -14.34 28.05 2.33
CA SER A 361 -13.76 26.74 2.57
C SER A 361 -14.84 25.67 2.62
N ILE A 362 -14.53 24.48 2.14
CA ILE A 362 -15.32 23.27 2.39
C ILE A 362 -14.65 22.42 3.48
N GLY A 363 -15.46 21.74 4.27
CA GLY A 363 -14.95 20.75 5.23
C GLY A 363 -14.70 19.42 4.55
N ALA A 364 -13.66 18.71 4.96
CA ALA A 364 -13.37 17.34 4.58
C ALA A 364 -13.18 16.48 5.83
N HIS A 365 -14.05 15.50 6.02
CA HIS A 365 -13.96 14.48 7.06
C HIS A 365 -13.43 13.18 6.45
N LEU A 366 -12.26 12.76 6.91
CA LEU A 366 -11.59 11.54 6.48
C LEU A 366 -11.70 10.49 7.57
N SER A 367 -12.03 9.26 7.18
CA SER A 367 -11.89 8.05 8.00
C SER A 367 -11.18 6.98 7.18
N TYR A 368 -10.19 6.30 7.75
CA TYR A 368 -9.43 5.26 7.06
C TYR A 368 -8.78 4.31 8.06
N GLU A 369 -8.40 3.12 7.60
CA GLU A 369 -7.77 2.09 8.42
C GLU A 369 -6.34 1.83 7.94
N ASN A 370 -5.49 1.31 8.82
CA ASN A 370 -4.20 0.78 8.41
C ASN A 370 -4.33 -0.58 7.71
N ALA A 371 -3.22 -1.03 7.12
CA ALA A 371 -3.17 -2.23 6.28
C ALA A 371 -3.73 -3.51 6.93
N ASN A 372 -3.67 -3.65 8.26
CA ASN A 372 -4.16 -4.82 9.02
C ASN A 372 -5.53 -4.60 9.70
N TYR A 373 -6.25 -3.52 9.37
CA TYR A 373 -7.59 -3.22 9.91
C TYR A 373 -7.64 -3.08 11.45
N ASN A 374 -6.50 -2.96 12.12
CA ASN A 374 -6.46 -2.95 13.59
C ASN A 374 -6.57 -1.54 14.18
N LYS A 375 -6.42 -0.50 13.35
CA LYS A 375 -6.47 0.89 13.78
C LYS A 375 -7.15 1.76 12.74
N THR A 376 -8.21 2.41 13.18
CA THR A 376 -8.91 3.46 12.43
C THR A 376 -8.32 4.82 12.75
N TYR A 377 -8.20 5.67 11.74
CA TYR A 377 -7.74 7.03 11.80
C TYR A 377 -8.85 7.95 11.30
N THR A 378 -8.98 9.11 11.93
CA THR A 378 -9.86 10.17 11.47
C THR A 378 -9.09 11.47 11.31
N SER A 379 -9.47 12.29 10.34
CA SER A 379 -8.86 13.60 10.09
C SER A 379 -9.90 14.57 9.55
N ASN A 380 -9.97 15.76 10.15
CA ASN A 380 -10.78 16.85 9.65
C ASN A 380 -9.88 17.90 8.99
N GLN A 381 -10.23 18.33 7.79
CA GLN A 381 -9.48 19.34 7.03
C GLN A 381 -10.44 20.40 6.52
N GLN A 382 -9.94 21.62 6.36
CA GLN A 382 -10.64 22.70 5.67
C GLN A 382 -9.90 23.03 4.39
N LEU A 383 -10.58 22.88 3.26
CA LEU A 383 -10.02 23.18 1.95
C LEU A 383 -10.40 24.60 1.59
N LYS A 384 -9.43 25.51 1.59
CA LYS A 384 -9.64 26.92 1.27
C LYS A 384 -9.74 27.11 -0.23
N LEU A 385 -10.81 27.76 -0.66
CA LEU A 385 -11.14 28.03 -2.05
C LEU A 385 -11.15 29.54 -2.27
N ASN A 386 -10.59 29.99 -3.39
CA ASN A 386 -10.68 31.39 -3.80
C ASN A 386 -11.94 31.57 -4.65
N VAL A 387 -12.63 32.69 -4.42
CA VAL A 387 -13.82 33.07 -5.15
C VAL A 387 -13.56 34.43 -5.79
N GLU A 388 -13.78 34.51 -7.09
CA GLU A 388 -13.68 35.75 -7.86
C GLU A 388 -14.95 36.57 -7.72
N GLY A 389 -14.84 37.86 -8.06
CA GLY A 389 -15.99 38.76 -8.12
C GLY A 389 -17.07 38.21 -9.05
N SER A 390 -18.33 38.36 -8.64
CA SER A 390 -19.50 38.07 -9.48
C SER A 390 -20.45 39.25 -9.51
N ALA A 391 -21.20 39.37 -10.59
CA ALA A 391 -22.45 40.13 -10.61
C ALA A 391 -23.51 39.34 -9.82
N LEU A 392 -24.31 40.05 -9.02
CA LEU A 392 -25.39 39.47 -8.21
C LEU A 392 -26.63 40.33 -8.35
N TYR A 393 -27.81 39.70 -8.40
CA TYR A 393 -29.06 40.39 -8.67
C TYR A 393 -29.90 40.57 -7.41
N SER A 394 -30.49 41.74 -7.30
CA SER A 394 -31.53 42.02 -6.32
C SER A 394 -32.57 42.96 -6.93
N VAL A 395 -33.85 42.63 -6.80
CA VAL A 395 -34.91 43.60 -7.11
C VAL A 395 -35.12 44.49 -5.89
N VAL A 396 -34.90 45.78 -6.08
CA VAL A 396 -34.98 46.79 -5.02
C VAL A 396 -36.34 47.52 -4.99
N GLY A 397 -37.21 47.23 -5.96
CA GLY A 397 -38.58 47.73 -5.98
C GLY A 397 -39.37 47.24 -7.18
N SER A 398 -40.69 47.31 -7.09
CA SER A 398 -41.62 47.03 -8.18
C SER A 398 -42.70 48.10 -8.26
N LYS A 399 -43.21 48.35 -9.46
CA LYS A 399 -44.34 49.22 -9.73
C LYS A 399 -45.32 48.48 -10.64
N ALA A 400 -46.49 48.16 -10.09
CA ALA A 400 -47.57 47.51 -10.81
C ALA A 400 -48.90 48.15 -10.38
N SER A 401 -49.82 48.33 -11.32
CA SER A 401 -51.19 48.75 -11.03
C SER A 401 -52.13 47.87 -11.84
N LEU A 402 -52.28 46.63 -11.37
CA LEU A 402 -53.07 45.61 -12.06
C LEU A 402 -54.50 45.65 -11.54
N SER A 403 -55.48 45.58 -12.44
CA SER A 403 -56.89 45.41 -12.08
C SER A 403 -57.49 44.27 -12.88
N ILE A 404 -58.53 43.62 -12.35
CA ILE A 404 -59.25 42.56 -13.06
C ILE A 404 -59.73 43.06 -14.43
N GLY A 405 -59.50 42.26 -15.47
CA GLY A 405 -59.85 42.57 -16.86
C GLY A 405 -58.91 43.54 -17.59
N SER A 406 -57.85 44.03 -16.93
CA SER A 406 -56.88 44.91 -17.59
C SER A 406 -56.07 44.14 -18.62
N THR A 407 -55.84 44.74 -19.78
CA THR A 407 -55.01 44.16 -20.85
C THR A 407 -53.82 45.08 -21.13
N TYR A 408 -52.65 44.50 -21.40
CA TYR A 408 -51.44 45.25 -21.79
C TYR A 408 -50.97 46.28 -20.75
N VAL A 409 -50.98 45.92 -19.46
CA VAL A 409 -50.55 46.80 -18.37
C VAL A 409 -49.06 46.60 -18.08
N PRO A 410 -48.27 47.68 -17.92
CA PRO A 410 -46.85 47.55 -17.57
C PRO A 410 -46.65 47.17 -16.10
N VAL A 411 -45.81 46.18 -15.88
CA VAL A 411 -45.23 45.81 -14.57
C VAL A 411 -43.74 46.10 -14.65
N THR A 412 -43.27 47.04 -13.83
CA THR A 412 -41.85 47.49 -13.85
C THR A 412 -41.12 47.03 -12.60
N PHE A 413 -40.00 46.35 -12.77
CA PHE A 413 -39.08 45.96 -11.71
C PHE A 413 -37.81 46.82 -11.74
N GLN A 414 -37.35 47.24 -10.57
CA GLN A 414 -36.07 47.94 -10.39
C GLN A 414 -35.02 46.91 -10.01
N ILE A 415 -34.15 46.57 -10.96
CA ILE A 415 -33.17 45.50 -10.82
C ILE A 415 -31.81 46.15 -10.55
N LYS A 416 -31.20 45.80 -9.43
CA LYS A 416 -29.88 46.29 -9.02
C LYS A 416 -28.85 45.17 -9.11
N ASN A 417 -27.71 45.46 -9.74
CA ASN A 417 -26.53 44.62 -9.59
C ASN A 417 -25.87 44.95 -8.24
N THR A 418 -25.95 44.05 -7.27
CA THR A 418 -25.37 44.22 -5.94
C THR A 418 -23.98 43.61 -5.82
N GLY A 419 -23.54 42.89 -6.86
CA GLY A 419 -22.19 42.33 -6.96
C GLY A 419 -21.12 43.33 -7.34
N ASN A 420 -19.89 42.84 -7.50
CA ASN A 420 -18.69 43.65 -7.79
C ASN A 420 -18.28 43.63 -9.25
N GLU A 421 -18.86 42.75 -10.06
CA GLU A 421 -18.60 42.66 -11.50
C GLU A 421 -19.79 43.18 -12.30
N PRO A 422 -19.56 43.77 -13.49
CA PRO A 422 -20.65 44.16 -14.37
C PRO A 422 -21.31 42.91 -14.96
N ALA A 423 -22.64 42.91 -14.98
CA ALA A 423 -23.39 41.93 -15.73
C ALA A 423 -23.58 42.42 -17.17
N ASN A 424 -23.30 41.56 -18.14
CA ASN A 424 -23.40 41.83 -19.57
C ASN A 424 -24.43 40.88 -20.20
N SER A 425 -25.10 41.35 -21.25
CA SER A 425 -26.09 40.57 -22.01
C SER A 425 -27.15 39.92 -21.12
N VAL A 426 -27.74 40.71 -20.23
CA VAL A 426 -28.71 40.21 -19.25
C VAL A 426 -30.03 39.91 -19.95
N LEU A 427 -30.49 38.68 -19.84
CA LEU A 427 -31.82 38.24 -20.26
C LEU A 427 -32.67 37.98 -19.01
N LEU A 428 -33.81 38.66 -18.94
CA LEU A 428 -34.80 38.46 -17.90
C LEU A 428 -36.01 37.75 -18.49
N THR A 429 -36.46 36.70 -17.84
CA THR A 429 -37.70 35.99 -18.19
C THR A 429 -38.63 36.05 -17.00
N MET A 430 -39.81 36.63 -17.19
CA MET A 430 -40.85 36.62 -16.17
C MET A 430 -41.69 35.34 -16.34
N GLU A 431 -42.27 34.84 -15.26
CA GLU A 431 -43.30 33.80 -15.28
C GLU A 431 -44.39 34.17 -14.29
N SER A 432 -45.64 33.98 -14.67
CA SER A 432 -46.80 34.30 -13.84
C SER A 432 -47.76 33.13 -13.76
N VAL A 433 -48.66 33.19 -12.77
CA VAL A 433 -49.77 32.25 -12.61
C VAL A 433 -51.11 32.96 -12.81
N TYR A 434 -52.16 32.18 -13.08
CA TYR A 434 -53.53 32.70 -13.16
C TYR A 434 -53.88 33.56 -11.93
N PRO A 435 -54.55 34.72 -12.10
CA PRO A 435 -55.17 35.27 -13.31
C PRO A 435 -54.26 36.18 -14.14
N VAL A 436 -52.98 36.28 -13.80
CA VAL A 436 -52.02 37.11 -14.53
C VAL A 436 -51.45 36.30 -15.70
N SER A 437 -51.66 36.78 -16.91
CA SER A 437 -51.11 36.22 -18.14
C SER A 437 -50.12 37.19 -18.75
N MET A 438 -49.07 36.65 -19.36
CA MET A 438 -47.99 37.47 -19.90
C MET A 438 -48.25 37.84 -21.36
N VAL A 439 -48.04 39.11 -21.70
CA VAL A 439 -48.02 39.56 -23.09
C VAL A 439 -46.60 39.52 -23.65
N SER A 440 -45.61 39.95 -22.84
CA SER A 440 -44.19 39.86 -23.15
C SER A 440 -43.45 39.17 -22.01
N SER A 441 -42.83 38.02 -22.27
CA SER A 441 -42.16 37.26 -21.21
C SER A 441 -40.71 37.62 -20.99
N THR A 442 -40.05 38.23 -21.97
CA THR A 442 -38.61 38.48 -21.93
C THR A 442 -38.27 39.97 -22.01
N TYR A 443 -37.18 40.35 -21.34
CA TYR A 443 -36.61 41.70 -21.39
C TYR A 443 -35.08 41.61 -21.43
N TYR A 444 -34.45 42.33 -22.36
CA TYR A 444 -33.00 42.29 -22.57
C TYR A 444 -32.33 43.59 -22.11
N ILE A 445 -31.23 43.48 -21.37
CA ILE A 445 -30.42 44.60 -20.90
C ILE A 445 -28.98 44.38 -21.35
N ASN A 446 -28.41 45.34 -22.08
CA ASN A 446 -27.03 45.25 -22.59
C ASN A 446 -26.01 45.03 -21.46
N GLY A 447 -26.16 45.74 -20.35
CA GLY A 447 -25.37 45.50 -19.15
C GLY A 447 -25.79 46.35 -17.95
N ILE A 448 -25.38 45.91 -16.77
CA ILE A 448 -25.66 46.53 -15.48
C ILE A 448 -24.35 46.59 -14.69
N ALA A 449 -23.79 47.79 -14.54
CA ALA A 449 -22.57 48.01 -13.77
C ALA A 449 -22.78 47.71 -12.26
N PRO A 450 -21.71 47.46 -11.49
CA PRO A 450 -21.81 47.30 -10.05
C PRO A 450 -22.58 48.45 -9.38
N ASN A 451 -23.51 48.14 -8.49
CA ASN A 451 -24.42 49.05 -7.82
C ASN A 451 -25.40 49.85 -8.71
N GLN A 452 -25.39 49.65 -10.02
CA GLN A 452 -26.36 50.28 -10.92
C GLN A 452 -27.73 49.63 -10.79
N THR A 453 -28.78 50.45 -10.85
CA THR A 453 -30.17 50.00 -10.94
C THR A 453 -30.73 50.29 -12.33
N VAL A 454 -31.41 49.32 -12.93
CA VAL A 454 -32.09 49.43 -14.23
C VAL A 454 -33.57 49.05 -14.06
N ASN A 455 -34.45 49.76 -14.77
CA ASN A 455 -35.88 49.45 -14.79
C ASN A 455 -36.17 48.47 -15.94
N ALA A 456 -36.72 47.31 -15.62
CA ALA A 456 -37.22 46.34 -16.59
C ALA A 456 -38.75 46.34 -16.58
N THR A 457 -39.38 46.56 -17.73
CA THR A 457 -40.84 46.64 -17.85
C THR A 457 -41.37 45.49 -18.70
N PHE A 458 -42.28 44.72 -18.12
CA PHE A 458 -43.01 43.64 -18.78
C PHE A 458 -44.47 44.03 -18.97
N TYR A 459 -45.12 43.52 -20.01
CA TYR A 459 -46.56 43.73 -20.23
C TYR A 459 -47.35 42.48 -19.88
N VAL A 460 -48.40 42.67 -19.08
CA VAL A 460 -49.28 41.59 -18.62
C VAL A 460 -50.74 41.93 -18.87
N SER A 461 -51.57 40.90 -18.88
CA SER A 461 -53.03 40.98 -18.90
C SER A 461 -53.59 40.20 -17.73
N VAL A 462 -54.67 40.70 -17.14
CA VAL A 462 -55.35 40.06 -16.01
C VAL A 462 -56.71 39.57 -16.47
N ASP A 463 -56.98 38.29 -16.28
CA ASP A 463 -58.25 37.69 -16.66
C ASP A 463 -59.44 38.38 -15.96
N SER A 464 -60.53 38.63 -16.68
CA SER A 464 -61.74 39.26 -16.14
C SER A 464 -62.49 38.39 -15.12
N SER A 465 -62.27 37.08 -15.15
CA SER A 465 -62.78 36.11 -14.17
C SER A 465 -61.82 35.88 -13.00
N GLY A 466 -60.69 36.59 -12.99
CA GLY A 466 -59.74 36.61 -11.88
C GLY A 466 -60.32 37.24 -10.61
N GLN A 467 -59.70 36.92 -9.47
CA GLN A 467 -60.01 37.55 -8.18
C GLN A 467 -58.95 38.58 -7.81
N ALA A 468 -59.35 39.59 -7.05
CA ALA A 468 -58.39 40.54 -6.48
C ALA A 468 -57.53 39.83 -5.41
N GLY A 469 -56.24 40.14 -5.38
CA GLY A 469 -55.29 39.49 -4.48
C GLY A 469 -53.84 39.66 -4.93
N ASP A 470 -52.93 39.11 -4.14
CA ASP A 470 -51.51 39.09 -4.43
C ASP A 470 -51.13 37.79 -5.14
N TYR A 471 -50.55 37.90 -6.33
CA TYR A 471 -50.20 36.75 -7.16
C TYR A 471 -48.68 36.63 -7.30
N PRO A 472 -48.12 35.42 -7.15
CA PRO A 472 -46.69 35.22 -7.31
C PRO A 472 -46.30 35.35 -8.78
N ILE A 473 -45.16 36.01 -8.98
CA ILE A 473 -44.45 36.12 -10.24
C ILE A 473 -43.00 35.73 -9.97
N THR A 474 -42.45 34.88 -10.82
CA THR A 474 -41.03 34.52 -10.76
C THR A 474 -40.29 35.27 -11.84
N LEU A 475 -39.20 35.94 -11.48
CA LEU A 475 -38.24 36.49 -12.42
C LEU A 475 -37.07 35.52 -12.48
N TYR A 476 -36.69 35.11 -13.69
CA TYR A 476 -35.46 34.38 -13.95
C TYR A 476 -34.50 35.31 -14.66
N GLU A 477 -33.26 35.29 -14.24
CA GLU A 477 -32.19 36.09 -14.80
C GLU A 477 -31.11 35.18 -15.38
N GLN A 478 -30.58 35.56 -16.54
CA GLN A 478 -29.44 34.93 -17.19
C GLN A 478 -28.47 36.02 -17.64
N TRP A 479 -27.17 35.85 -17.42
CA TRP A 479 -26.18 36.86 -17.80
C TRP A 479 -24.79 36.28 -18.03
N LYS A 480 -23.91 37.12 -18.60
CA LYS A 480 -22.47 36.89 -18.71
C LYS A 480 -21.73 37.97 -17.94
N GLN A 481 -20.48 37.72 -17.56
CA GLN A 481 -19.62 38.73 -16.94
C GLN A 481 -18.22 38.69 -17.56
N PRO A 482 -17.45 39.79 -17.54
CA PRO A 482 -16.21 39.89 -18.31
C PRO A 482 -15.05 39.06 -17.73
N ASN A 483 -15.04 38.81 -16.42
CA ASN A 483 -13.99 38.05 -15.74
C ASN A 483 -14.19 36.52 -15.82
N SER A 484 -15.31 36.03 -16.38
CA SER A 484 -15.58 34.61 -16.56
C SER A 484 -15.32 34.14 -18.00
N PRO A 485 -15.07 32.83 -18.23
CA PRO A 485 -15.04 32.25 -19.56
C PRO A 485 -16.32 32.56 -20.35
N GLN A 486 -16.21 32.81 -21.66
CA GLN A 486 -17.36 33.18 -22.52
C GLN A 486 -18.45 32.09 -22.65
N SER A 487 -18.07 30.84 -22.38
CA SER A 487 -18.95 29.67 -22.35
C SER A 487 -19.77 29.56 -21.06
N LEU A 488 -19.39 30.28 -20.00
CA LEU A 488 -20.09 30.23 -18.72
C LEU A 488 -21.26 31.23 -18.73
N GLU A 489 -22.44 30.72 -18.42
CA GLU A 489 -23.64 31.52 -18.21
C GLU A 489 -24.09 31.40 -16.77
N PHE A 490 -24.41 32.54 -16.18
CA PHE A 490 -24.90 32.63 -14.83
C PHE A 490 -26.42 32.72 -14.86
N SER A 491 -27.07 32.14 -13.85
CA SER A 491 -28.51 32.25 -13.72
C SER A 491 -28.95 32.40 -12.28
N GLY A 492 -30.12 32.98 -12.11
CA GLY A 492 -30.77 33.16 -10.83
C GLY A 492 -32.28 33.19 -11.01
N SER A 493 -32.99 33.11 -9.91
CA SER A 493 -34.42 33.40 -9.90
C SER A 493 -34.83 34.02 -8.59
N THR A 494 -35.81 34.92 -8.66
CA THR A 494 -36.45 35.47 -7.47
C THR A 494 -37.95 35.56 -7.66
N GLN A 495 -38.69 35.17 -6.62
CA GLN A 495 -40.14 35.27 -6.58
C GLN A 495 -40.59 36.60 -5.95
N TYR A 496 -41.56 37.24 -6.58
CA TYR A 496 -42.21 38.47 -6.14
C TYR A 496 -43.72 38.29 -6.13
N PHE A 497 -44.43 39.21 -5.48
CA PHE A 497 -45.89 39.26 -5.53
C PHE A 497 -46.33 40.55 -6.21
N VAL A 498 -47.35 40.45 -7.06
CA VAL A 498 -48.04 41.61 -7.64
C VAL A 498 -49.47 41.66 -7.16
N ALA A 499 -49.89 42.84 -6.72
CA ALA A 499 -51.26 43.08 -6.28
C ALA A 499 -52.18 43.34 -7.49
N VAL A 500 -53.26 42.57 -7.57
CA VAL A 500 -54.36 42.75 -8.51
C VAL A 500 -55.56 43.31 -7.76
N GLY A 501 -55.98 44.53 -8.12
CA GLY A 501 -57.14 45.21 -7.56
C GLY A 501 -58.44 44.91 -8.32
N THR A 502 -59.57 45.34 -7.75
CA THR A 502 -60.83 45.40 -8.47
C THR A 502 -60.88 46.65 -9.33
N THR A 503 -61.51 46.55 -10.51
CA THR A 503 -61.79 47.69 -11.37
C THR A 503 -62.79 48.61 -10.66
N THR A 504 -62.35 49.73 -10.08
CA THR A 504 -63.25 50.79 -9.64
C THR A 504 -63.61 51.63 -10.84
N SER A 505 -64.73 51.32 -11.50
CA SER A 505 -65.31 52.18 -12.54
C SER A 505 -65.93 53.44 -11.93
N ASN A 506 -65.10 54.38 -11.47
CA ASN A 506 -65.58 55.73 -11.20
C ASN A 506 -65.71 56.50 -12.53
N ALA A 507 -66.69 56.11 -13.34
CA ALA A 507 -67.04 56.77 -14.61
C ALA A 507 -68.51 57.23 -14.68
N TYR A 508 -69.23 57.27 -13.56
CA TYR A 508 -70.63 57.75 -13.51
C TYR A 508 -70.88 58.84 -12.46
N GLY A 509 -69.86 59.61 -12.06
CA GLY A 509 -69.99 60.64 -11.03
C GLY A 509 -70.50 62.03 -11.48
N TYR A 510 -70.71 62.27 -12.79
CA TYR A 510 -71.04 63.62 -13.29
C TYR A 510 -72.39 63.75 -14.01
N VAL A 511 -73.15 62.65 -14.15
CA VAL A 511 -74.43 62.70 -14.86
C VAL A 511 -75.58 63.14 -13.93
N GLU A 512 -75.50 62.84 -12.63
CA GLU A 512 -76.56 63.22 -11.68
C GLU A 512 -76.55 64.73 -11.36
N ASP A 513 -75.38 65.35 -11.20
CA ASP A 513 -75.27 66.80 -10.93
C ASP A 513 -75.69 67.66 -12.14
N ALA A 514 -75.45 67.18 -13.37
CA ALA A 514 -75.89 67.86 -14.58
C ALA A 514 -77.43 67.84 -14.73
N ILE A 515 -78.07 66.73 -14.37
CA ILE A 515 -79.55 66.63 -14.37
C ILE A 515 -80.14 67.53 -13.28
N GLY A 516 -79.53 67.58 -12.09
CA GLY A 516 -79.94 68.49 -11.02
C GLY A 516 -79.89 69.97 -11.41
N ILE A 517 -78.82 70.40 -12.10
CA ILE A 517 -78.66 71.79 -12.57
C ILE A 517 -79.66 72.13 -13.70
N ILE A 518 -79.91 71.20 -14.63
CA ILE A 518 -80.88 71.41 -15.72
C ILE A 518 -82.31 71.52 -15.16
N VAL A 519 -82.68 70.67 -14.20
CA VAL A 519 -84.00 70.74 -13.54
C VAL A 519 -84.15 72.05 -12.76
N LEU A 520 -83.11 72.50 -12.05
CA LEU A 520 -83.12 73.78 -11.34
C LEU A 520 -83.28 74.97 -12.29
N LEU A 521 -82.58 74.97 -13.43
CA LEU A 521 -82.70 76.01 -14.47
C LEU A 521 -84.09 76.03 -15.12
N LEU A 522 -84.70 74.86 -15.35
CA LEU A 522 -86.08 74.77 -15.86
C LEU A 522 -87.12 75.28 -14.85
N ILE A 523 -86.94 75.00 -13.56
CA ILE A 523 -87.79 75.54 -12.49
C ILE A 523 -87.67 77.07 -12.42
N ILE A 524 -86.45 77.62 -12.47
CA ILE A 524 -86.22 79.06 -12.48
C ILE A 524 -86.85 79.71 -13.72
N ALA A 525 -86.69 79.12 -14.90
CA ALA A 525 -87.30 79.61 -16.14
C ALA A 525 -88.84 79.57 -16.07
N PHE A 526 -89.43 78.54 -15.45
CA PHE A 526 -90.88 78.44 -15.24
C PHE A 526 -91.41 79.51 -14.28
N ILE A 527 -90.70 79.76 -13.17
CA ILE A 527 -91.06 80.81 -12.19
C ILE A 527 -90.99 82.21 -12.83
N VAL A 528 -89.93 82.52 -13.60
CA VAL A 528 -89.78 83.80 -14.29
C VAL A 528 -90.86 84.00 -15.36
N ARG A 529 -91.24 82.94 -16.08
CA ARG A 529 -92.32 82.99 -17.09
C ARG A 529 -93.69 83.21 -16.44
N ARG A 530 -93.94 82.63 -15.27
CA ARG A 530 -95.17 82.85 -14.49
C ARG A 530 -95.23 84.27 -13.88
N ALA A 531 -94.10 84.81 -13.41
CA ALA A 531 -94.00 86.18 -12.91
C ALA A 531 -94.21 87.24 -14.00
N ARG A 532 -93.75 86.99 -15.24
CA ARG A 532 -94.00 87.89 -16.39
C ARG A 532 -95.47 87.85 -16.86
N LYS A 533 -96.17 86.73 -16.72
CA LYS A 533 -97.59 86.62 -17.11
C LYS A 533 -98.55 87.35 -16.16
N ASN A 534 -98.16 87.53 -14.88
CA ASN A 534 -98.98 88.24 -13.89
C ASN A 534 -98.68 89.75 -13.77
N ARG A 535 -97.66 90.29 -14.46
CA ARG A 535 -97.32 91.73 -14.44
C ARG A 535 -97.97 92.57 -15.56
N SER A 536 -98.78 92.00 -16.46
CA SER A 536 -99.46 92.75 -17.54
C SER A 536 -100.96 93.05 -17.31
N LYS A 537 -101.49 92.78 -16.11
CA LYS A 537 -102.91 93.09 -15.76
C LYS A 537 -103.13 94.14 -14.65
N SER A 538 -102.11 94.90 -14.27
CA SER A 538 -102.27 96.01 -13.32
C SER A 538 -101.45 97.22 -13.77
N LYS A 539 -101.97 97.96 -14.75
CA LYS A 539 -101.58 99.34 -15.07
C LYS A 539 -102.64 99.96 -15.99
N ASP A 540 -103.78 100.27 -15.41
CA ASP A 540 -104.70 101.31 -15.92
C ASP A 540 -105.43 101.92 -14.72
N GLU A 541 -104.84 102.96 -14.13
CA GLU A 541 -105.61 104.00 -13.46
C GLU A 541 -104.84 105.33 -13.50
N LYS A 542 -105.31 106.25 -14.36
CA LYS A 542 -104.94 107.66 -14.40
C LYS A 542 -105.77 108.45 -13.38
N PRO A 543 -105.18 109.40 -12.64
CA PRO A 543 -105.89 110.57 -12.17
C PRO A 543 -105.73 111.79 -13.12
N LYS A 544 -106.66 112.72 -12.96
CA LYS A 544 -107.12 113.77 -13.87
C LYS A 544 -106.21 115.02 -13.97
N ARG A 545 -106.32 115.66 -15.15
CA ARG A 545 -106.24 117.10 -15.53
C ARG A 545 -105.83 118.13 -14.46
N LYS A 546 -104.93 119.06 -14.81
CA LYS A 546 -105.23 120.43 -15.31
C LYS A 546 -103.95 121.26 -15.56
N ALA A 547 -104.12 122.26 -16.43
CA ALA A 547 -103.23 123.35 -16.87
C ALA A 547 -102.19 122.97 -17.94
#